data_AF-A0A1Q7HFM0-F1
#
_entry.id   AF-A0A1Q7HFM0-F1
#
_cell.length_a   1.000
_cell.length_b   1.000
_cell.length_c   1.000
_cell.angle_alpha   90.00
_cell.angle_beta   90.00
_cell.angle_gamma   90.00
#
_symmetry.space_group_name_H-M   'P 1'
#
loop_
_entity.id
_entity.type
_entity.pdbx_description
1 polymer ?
#
loop_
_entity_poly.entity_id
_entity_poly.type
_entity_poly.pdbx_seq_one_letter_code
_entity_poly.pdbx_strand_id
1 'polypeptide(L)'
;MDDGSTLTNPSHAASHECALCAAHAKVAATRHAPRRRRSEWYIPWLIAIGLSGPFALFVQGPERWLSLGLCLGLVGGALLVWRTRLASDHHAAHMVAANVTELNANADQRVAMVIRQFEWAVNDVANLRDALKRAQDARAAAEASALRIRKHAHRLEAQLYEARVKIGEYSRALGSEPVAAEEEAEPETDHLVVPVVWRVFEENELQWLRLESAGIALSQVRLLNSARTVIAISAKAIDPADATRSSLVLRVPDEVRVALEHQADDLRKFTFEALVDDVWCPVEMRDARDRGTSKTEDKRGRVWRPEDQGEKTLIA
;
A
#
# COMPACT_ATOMS: atom_id res chain seq x y z
N MET A 1 44.42 -20.11 -16.97
CA MET A 1 45.68 -19.93 -16.23
C MET A 1 45.64 -18.52 -15.67
N ASP A 2 45.16 -18.50 -14.43
CA ASP A 2 45.31 -17.54 -13.34
C ASP A 2 45.09 -16.05 -13.58
N ASP A 3 43.87 -15.66 -13.18
CA ASP A 3 43.40 -14.30 -12.92
C ASP A 3 44.15 -13.68 -11.73
N GLY A 4 44.94 -12.65 -12.02
CA GLY A 4 45.57 -11.78 -11.03
C GLY A 4 44.95 -10.39 -11.04
N SER A 5 43.64 -10.29 -10.79
CA SER A 5 42.97 -9.00 -10.58
C SER A 5 42.69 -8.83 -9.08
N THR A 6 43.52 -7.97 -8.49
CA THR A 6 43.37 -7.43 -7.13
C THR A 6 41.98 -6.81 -6.95
N LEU A 7 41.06 -7.58 -6.36
CA LEU A 7 39.90 -7.02 -5.68
C LEU A 7 40.42 -6.31 -4.43
N THR A 8 40.71 -5.02 -4.59
CA THR A 8 40.70 -4.06 -3.48
C THR A 8 39.34 -4.16 -2.83
N ASN A 9 39.29 -4.91 -1.73
CA ASN A 9 38.18 -4.97 -0.81
C ASN A 9 37.83 -3.51 -0.47
N PRO A 10 36.61 -3.02 -0.75
CA PRO A 10 36.23 -1.72 -0.27
C PRO A 10 36.26 -1.81 1.24
N SER A 11 37.33 -1.26 1.83
CA SER A 11 37.35 -0.84 3.21
C SER A 11 36.12 0.01 3.38
N HIS A 12 35.08 -0.56 4.00
CA HIS A 12 33.91 0.18 4.44
C HIS A 12 34.43 1.27 5.37
N ALA A 13 34.61 2.44 4.76
CA ALA A 13 34.71 3.71 5.40
C ALA A 13 33.56 3.84 6.39
N ALA A 14 33.87 4.42 7.55
CA ALA A 14 32.90 4.85 8.54
C ALA A 14 31.97 3.72 9.01
N SER A 15 32.52 2.75 9.75
CA SER A 15 31.70 1.98 10.68
C SER A 15 31.05 2.97 11.65
N HIS A 16 29.77 3.27 11.44
CA HIS A 16 28.90 3.73 12.50
C HIS A 16 29.24 2.94 13.74
N GLU A 17 29.64 3.63 14.80
CA GLU A 17 29.91 3.04 16.10
C GLU A 17 28.66 2.26 16.50
N CYS A 18 28.65 0.95 16.22
CA CYS A 18 27.53 0.11 16.54
C CYS A 18 27.42 0.16 18.06
N ALA A 19 26.35 0.77 18.55
CA ALA A 19 26.13 0.99 19.98
C ALA A 19 26.22 -0.34 20.75
N LEU A 20 25.85 -1.45 20.11
CA LEU A 20 26.08 -2.80 20.64
C LEU A 20 27.56 -3.15 20.76
N CYS A 21 28.37 -2.94 19.72
CA CYS A 21 29.82 -3.23 19.77
C CYS A 21 30.54 -2.36 20.81
N ALA A 22 30.19 -1.07 20.92
CA ALA A 22 30.73 -0.18 21.94
C ALA A 22 30.27 -0.58 23.36
N ALA A 23 29.02 -1.04 23.52
CA ALA A 23 28.53 -1.58 24.78
C ALA A 23 29.24 -2.89 25.17
N HIS A 24 29.44 -3.80 24.23
CA HIS A 24 30.20 -5.05 24.44
C HIS A 24 31.67 -4.77 24.79
N ALA A 25 32.31 -3.80 24.13
CA ALA A 25 33.68 -3.40 24.45
C ALA A 25 33.80 -2.81 25.87
N LYS A 26 32.85 -1.96 26.28
CA LYS A 26 32.79 -1.42 27.66
C LYS A 26 32.58 -2.52 28.71
N VAL A 27 31.72 -3.51 28.42
CA VAL A 27 31.48 -4.66 29.30
C VAL A 27 32.69 -5.60 29.37
N ALA A 28 33.43 -5.77 28.27
CA ALA A 28 34.68 -6.53 28.27
C ALA A 28 35.76 -5.81 29.10
N ALA A 29 35.87 -4.48 28.98
CA ALA A 29 36.81 -3.69 29.76
C ALA A 29 36.52 -3.74 31.28
N THR A 30 35.25 -3.78 31.71
CA THR A 30 34.91 -3.90 33.14
C THR A 30 35.18 -5.28 33.71
N ARG A 31 35.17 -6.35 32.90
CA ARG A 31 35.60 -7.69 33.35
C ARG A 31 37.10 -7.79 33.61
N HIS A 32 37.91 -6.99 32.93
CA HIS A 32 39.37 -6.98 33.06
C HIS A 32 39.90 -5.87 33.98
N ALA A 33 39.05 -4.96 34.45
CA ALA A 33 39.44 -4.00 35.47
C ALA A 33 39.83 -4.75 36.76
N PRO A 34 41.04 -4.52 37.33
CA PRO A 34 41.46 -5.19 38.54
C PRO A 34 40.44 -4.87 39.65
N ARG A 35 39.77 -5.91 40.11
CA ARG A 35 38.78 -5.84 41.19
C ARG A 35 39.54 -5.48 42.47
N ARG A 36 39.72 -4.18 42.71
CA ARG A 36 40.46 -3.61 43.85
C ARG A 36 40.05 -4.37 45.10
N ARG A 37 40.98 -5.13 45.67
CA ARG A 37 40.65 -6.19 46.62
C ARG A 37 40.02 -5.54 47.84
N ARG A 38 38.89 -6.06 48.31
CA ARG A 38 38.11 -5.52 49.46
C ARG A 38 38.98 -5.22 50.68
N SER A 39 40.10 -5.93 50.83
CA SER A 39 41.12 -5.74 51.86
C SER A 39 41.88 -4.42 51.78
N GLU A 40 42.14 -3.85 50.60
CA GLU A 40 43.04 -2.68 50.42
C GLU A 40 42.53 -1.40 51.08
N TRP A 41 41.23 -1.32 51.37
CA TRP A 41 40.59 -0.13 51.92
C TRP A 41 40.64 -0.05 53.45
N TYR A 42 40.76 -1.19 54.13
CA TYR A 42 40.85 -1.24 55.59
C TYR A 42 42.30 -1.23 56.08
N ILE A 43 43.28 -1.52 55.19
CA ILE A 43 44.71 -1.47 55.46
C ILE A 43 45.16 -0.13 56.09
N PRO A 44 44.82 1.07 55.56
CA PRO A 44 45.28 2.32 56.16
C PRO A 44 44.68 2.56 57.54
N TRP A 45 43.44 2.14 57.79
CA TRP A 45 42.81 2.23 59.11
C TRP A 45 43.45 1.27 60.11
N LEU A 46 43.74 0.03 59.71
CA LEU A 46 44.44 -0.94 60.54
C LEU A 46 45.88 -0.50 60.86
N ILE A 47 46.58 0.11 59.90
CA ILE A 47 47.91 0.69 60.11
C ILE A 47 47.82 1.86 61.11
N ALA A 48 46.86 2.77 60.93
CA ALA A 48 46.69 3.92 61.82
C ALA A 48 46.36 3.51 63.26
N ILE A 49 45.43 2.55 63.44
CA ILE A 49 45.06 2.00 64.74
C ILE A 49 46.23 1.22 65.37
N GLY A 50 46.97 0.46 64.55
CA GLY A 50 48.14 -0.29 64.99
C GLY A 50 49.32 0.59 65.41
N LEU A 51 49.48 1.77 64.81
CA LEU A 51 50.48 2.78 65.20
C LEU A 51 50.06 3.57 66.44
N SER A 52 48.77 3.87 66.62
CA SER A 52 48.28 4.68 67.73
C SER A 52 48.09 3.89 69.03
N GLY A 53 47.71 2.62 68.96
CA GLY A 53 47.45 1.75 70.13
C GLY A 53 48.65 1.57 71.08
N PRO A 54 49.86 1.26 70.58
CA PRO A 54 51.07 1.14 71.41
C PRO A 54 51.44 2.46 72.11
N PHE A 55 51.20 3.59 71.44
CA PHE A 55 51.49 4.92 71.98
C PHE A 55 50.60 5.26 73.19
N ALA A 56 49.33 4.83 73.17
CA ALA A 56 48.41 5.00 74.29
C ALA A 56 48.77 4.15 75.52
N LEU A 57 49.40 2.98 75.31
CA LEU A 57 49.80 2.08 76.39
C LEU A 57 51.10 2.53 77.08
N PHE A 58 52.06 3.09 76.34
CA PHE A 58 53.39 3.43 76.86
C PHE A 58 53.51 4.80 77.55
N VAL A 59 52.74 5.81 77.14
CA VAL A 59 52.78 7.15 77.76
C VAL A 59 52.10 7.08 79.13
N GLN A 60 52.64 7.66 80.22
CA GLN A 60 52.03 7.63 81.56
C GLN A 60 51.45 9.00 82.02
N GLY A 61 51.59 10.05 81.20
CA GLY A 61 51.13 11.42 81.51
C GLY A 61 49.71 11.76 81.02
N PRO A 62 49.26 13.03 81.16
CA PRO A 62 47.94 13.50 80.72
C PRO A 62 47.71 13.36 79.20
N GLU A 63 48.79 13.25 78.43
CA GLU A 63 48.81 12.98 76.98
C GLU A 63 48.15 11.65 76.60
N ARG A 64 48.01 10.70 77.55
CA ARG A 64 47.26 9.46 77.35
C ARG A 64 45.83 9.70 76.89
N TRP A 65 45.17 10.71 77.45
CA TRP A 65 43.78 11.01 77.11
C TRP A 65 43.62 11.46 75.65
N LEU A 66 44.61 12.17 75.10
CA LEU A 66 44.63 12.56 73.68
C LEU A 66 44.82 11.33 72.77
N SER A 67 45.73 10.43 73.14
CA SER A 67 45.99 9.20 72.36
C SER A 67 44.80 8.23 72.37
N LEU A 68 44.09 8.11 73.50
CA LEU A 68 42.87 7.31 73.63
C LEU A 68 41.73 7.90 72.80
N GLY A 69 41.57 9.23 72.81
CA GLY A 69 40.61 9.92 71.96
C GLY A 69 40.87 9.70 70.46
N LEU A 70 42.15 9.77 70.03
CA LEU A 70 42.53 9.49 68.65
C LEU A 70 42.21 8.03 68.26
N CYS A 71 42.54 7.06 69.10
CA CYS A 71 42.25 5.65 68.84
C CYS A 71 40.74 5.39 68.72
N LEU A 72 39.94 5.96 69.64
CA LEU A 72 38.48 5.84 69.60
C LEU A 72 37.88 6.50 68.36
N GLY A 73 38.37 7.68 67.98
CA GLY A 73 37.98 8.34 66.74
C GLY A 73 38.31 7.52 65.50
N LEU A 74 39.49 6.89 65.47
CA LEU A 74 39.90 6.05 64.34
C LEU A 74 39.05 4.78 64.21
N VAL A 75 38.78 4.11 65.34
CA VAL A 75 37.90 2.93 65.38
C VAL A 75 36.46 3.30 65.01
N GLY A 76 35.95 4.43 65.51
CA GLY A 76 34.62 4.93 65.16
C GLY A 76 34.50 5.26 63.68
N GLY A 77 35.50 5.91 63.09
CA GLY A 77 35.56 6.20 61.65
C GLY A 77 35.59 4.93 60.80
N ALA A 78 36.42 3.95 61.17
CA ALA A 78 36.48 2.66 60.48
C ALA A 78 35.15 1.89 60.56
N LEU A 79 34.47 1.91 61.72
CA LEU A 79 33.17 1.28 61.91
C LEU A 79 32.06 1.95 61.07
N LEU A 80 32.05 3.28 61.01
CA LEU A 80 31.10 4.04 60.20
C LEU A 80 31.29 3.75 58.71
N VAL A 81 32.55 3.76 58.22
CA VAL A 81 32.87 3.40 56.82
C VAL A 81 32.50 1.96 56.51
N TRP A 82 32.72 1.02 57.45
CA TRP A 82 32.28 -0.36 57.30
C TRP A 82 30.75 -0.43 57.17
N ARG A 83 30.02 0.21 58.07
CA ARG A 83 28.54 0.12 58.09
C ARG A 83 27.90 0.74 56.86
N THR A 84 28.34 1.93 56.46
CA THR A 84 27.81 2.58 55.25
C THR A 84 28.09 1.74 54.01
N ARG A 85 29.23 1.05 53.95
CA ARG A 85 29.54 0.10 52.88
C ARG A 85 28.70 -1.16 52.89
N LEU A 86 28.48 -1.76 54.05
CA LEU A 86 27.66 -2.96 54.13
C LEU A 86 26.23 -2.66 53.64
N ALA A 87 25.71 -1.48 53.99
CA ALA A 87 24.45 -0.98 53.46
C ALA A 87 24.53 -0.73 51.94
N SER A 88 25.59 -0.09 51.44
CA SER A 88 25.74 0.18 49.99
C SER A 88 25.88 -1.10 49.17
N ASP A 89 26.57 -2.12 49.67
CA ASP A 89 26.74 -3.41 49.01
C ASP A 89 25.39 -4.13 48.87
N HIS A 90 24.53 -4.07 49.89
CA HIS A 90 23.17 -4.61 49.82
C HIS A 90 22.30 -3.84 48.82
N HIS A 91 22.35 -2.50 48.83
CA HIS A 91 21.59 -1.69 47.87
C HIS A 91 22.08 -1.93 46.43
N ALA A 92 23.39 -2.04 46.22
CA ALA A 92 23.97 -2.34 44.91
C ALA A 92 23.55 -3.73 44.41
N ALA A 93 23.52 -4.75 45.28
CA ALA A 93 23.05 -6.08 44.93
C ALA A 93 21.56 -6.08 44.53
N HIS A 94 20.72 -5.35 45.25
CA HIS A 94 19.30 -5.20 44.90
C HIS A 94 19.10 -4.46 43.58
N MET A 95 19.84 -3.39 43.33
CA MET A 95 19.76 -2.65 42.07
C MET A 95 20.22 -3.49 40.89
N VAL A 96 21.29 -4.29 41.05
CA VAL A 96 21.73 -5.22 40.00
C VAL A 96 20.67 -6.28 39.74
N ALA A 97 20.08 -6.87 40.79
CA ALA A 97 19.01 -7.85 40.63
C ALA A 97 17.78 -7.25 39.93
N ALA A 98 17.35 -6.06 40.32
CA ALA A 98 16.24 -5.34 39.69
C ALA A 98 16.51 -5.04 38.21
N ASN A 99 17.70 -4.52 37.89
CA ASN A 99 18.09 -4.23 36.51
C ASN A 99 18.14 -5.51 35.66
N VAL A 100 18.61 -6.63 36.22
CA VAL A 100 18.63 -7.92 35.51
C VAL A 100 17.21 -8.40 35.22
N THR A 101 16.28 -8.27 36.18
CA THR A 101 14.88 -8.63 35.95
C THR A 101 14.21 -7.75 34.91
N GLU A 102 14.50 -6.45 34.90
CA GLU A 102 13.98 -5.50 33.91
C GLU A 102 14.54 -5.78 32.50
N LEU A 103 15.84 -6.06 32.40
CA LEU A 103 16.47 -6.45 31.14
C LEU A 103 15.89 -7.75 30.59
N ASN A 104 15.64 -8.74 31.46
CA ASN A 104 14.99 -9.99 31.07
C ASN A 104 13.55 -9.75 30.60
N ALA A 105 12.76 -8.96 31.34
CA ALA A 105 11.39 -8.64 30.93
C ALA A 105 11.35 -7.91 29.57
N ASN A 106 12.29 -6.98 29.35
CA ASN A 106 12.44 -6.31 28.06
C ASN A 106 12.85 -7.26 26.94
N ALA A 107 13.72 -8.25 27.22
CA ALA A 107 14.10 -9.29 26.28
C ALA A 107 12.90 -10.19 25.94
N ASP A 108 12.15 -10.64 26.94
CA ASP A 108 10.93 -11.45 26.77
C ASP A 108 9.88 -10.70 25.95
N GLN A 109 9.71 -9.39 26.19
CA GLN A 109 8.78 -8.56 25.42
C GLN A 109 9.21 -8.44 23.95
N ARG A 110 10.51 -8.31 23.66
CA ARG A 110 11.02 -8.30 22.28
C ARG A 110 10.81 -9.64 21.61
N VAL A 111 11.06 -10.76 22.30
CA VAL A 111 10.82 -12.11 21.78
C VAL A 111 9.33 -12.34 21.49
N ALA A 112 8.44 -11.93 22.39
CA ALA A 112 7.00 -12.04 22.21
C ALA A 112 6.51 -11.25 20.98
N MET A 113 7.04 -10.03 20.76
CA MET A 113 6.75 -9.25 19.56
C MET A 113 7.18 -9.99 18.29
N VAL A 114 8.40 -10.54 18.28
CA VAL A 114 8.94 -11.28 17.14
C VAL A 114 8.13 -12.54 16.84
N ILE A 115 7.74 -13.30 17.86
CA ILE A 115 6.87 -14.49 17.70
C ILE A 115 5.56 -14.07 17.01
N ARG A 116 4.95 -12.97 17.44
CA ARG A 116 3.73 -12.45 16.82
C ARG A 116 3.96 -12.01 15.37
N GLN A 117 5.10 -11.41 15.05
CA GLN A 117 5.46 -11.08 13.66
C GLN A 117 5.58 -12.34 12.79
N PHE A 118 6.21 -13.39 13.30
CA PHE A 118 6.29 -14.67 12.59
C PHE A 118 4.93 -15.33 12.41
N GLU A 119 4.04 -15.26 13.40
CA GLU A 119 2.68 -15.77 13.30
C GLU A 119 1.90 -15.08 12.16
N TRP A 120 1.97 -13.75 12.07
CA TRP A 120 1.37 -12.99 10.98
C TRP A 120 1.96 -13.35 9.62
N ALA A 121 3.29 -13.46 9.53
CA ALA A 121 3.96 -13.82 8.28
C ALA A 121 3.59 -15.24 7.81
N VAL A 122 3.51 -16.21 8.72
CA VAL A 122 3.10 -17.58 8.39
C VAL A 122 1.64 -17.63 7.95
N ASN A 123 0.75 -16.90 8.64
CA ASN A 123 -0.65 -16.81 8.26
C ASN A 123 -0.81 -16.13 6.88
N ASP A 124 -0.01 -15.13 6.58
CA ASP A 124 -0.02 -14.45 5.28
C ASP A 124 0.44 -15.38 4.15
N VAL A 125 1.53 -16.13 4.35
CA VAL A 125 2.00 -17.13 3.38
C VAL A 125 0.96 -18.23 3.16
N ALA A 126 0.28 -18.70 4.21
CA ALA A 126 -0.81 -19.66 4.09
C ALA A 126 -1.98 -19.09 3.27
N ASN A 127 -2.39 -17.85 3.56
CA ASN A 127 -3.45 -17.17 2.83
C ASN A 127 -3.10 -16.94 1.35
N LEU A 128 -1.86 -16.53 1.04
CA LEU A 128 -1.37 -16.39 -0.33
C LEU A 128 -1.33 -17.72 -1.06
N ARG A 129 -0.93 -18.80 -0.40
CA ARG A 129 -0.95 -20.15 -0.96
C ARG A 129 -2.37 -20.60 -1.28
N ASP A 130 -3.32 -20.34 -0.40
CA ASP A 130 -4.73 -20.65 -0.63
C ASP A 130 -5.34 -19.77 -1.72
N ALA A 131 -4.95 -18.50 -1.82
CA ALA A 131 -5.35 -17.60 -2.91
C ALA A 131 -4.80 -18.08 -4.26
N LEU A 132 -3.53 -18.48 -4.31
CA LEU A 132 -2.91 -19.04 -5.51
C LEU A 132 -3.61 -20.32 -5.94
N LYS A 133 -3.92 -21.22 -4.99
CA LYS A 133 -4.63 -22.47 -5.28
C LYS A 133 -6.04 -22.18 -5.82
N ARG A 134 -6.78 -21.25 -5.21
CA ARG A 134 -8.09 -20.79 -5.72
C ARG A 134 -8.00 -20.22 -7.13
N ALA A 135 -6.97 -19.44 -7.44
CA ALA A 135 -6.76 -18.89 -8.78
C ALA A 135 -6.42 -19.98 -9.81
N GLN A 136 -5.62 -20.98 -9.44
CA GLN A 136 -5.31 -22.14 -10.29
C GLN A 136 -6.57 -22.98 -10.56
N ASP A 137 -7.38 -23.25 -9.53
CA ASP A 137 -8.64 -23.99 -9.67
C ASP A 137 -9.65 -23.25 -10.56
N ALA A 138 -9.75 -21.92 -10.38
CA ALA A 138 -10.59 -21.07 -11.23
C ALA A 138 -10.12 -21.09 -12.69
N ARG A 139 -8.81 -21.07 -12.93
CA ARG A 139 -8.24 -21.18 -14.28
C ARG A 139 -8.57 -22.53 -14.91
N ALA A 140 -8.39 -23.63 -14.18
CA ALA A 140 -8.73 -24.97 -14.68
C ALA A 140 -10.24 -25.08 -15.02
N ALA A 141 -11.11 -24.49 -14.18
CA ALA A 141 -12.54 -24.43 -14.44
C ALA A 141 -12.89 -23.59 -15.69
N ALA A 142 -12.20 -22.46 -15.89
CA ALA A 142 -12.37 -21.60 -17.07
C ALA A 142 -11.88 -22.28 -18.37
N GLU A 143 -10.76 -23.01 -18.32
CA GLU A 143 -10.28 -23.79 -19.46
C GLU A 143 -11.28 -24.91 -19.83
N ALA A 144 -11.85 -25.58 -18.82
CA ALA A 144 -12.88 -26.60 -19.02
C ALA A 144 -14.21 -26.02 -19.55
N SER A 145 -14.61 -24.81 -19.15
CA SER A 145 -15.79 -24.13 -19.70
C SER A 145 -15.55 -23.65 -21.13
N ALA A 146 -14.36 -23.12 -21.45
CA ALA A 146 -13.99 -22.71 -22.79
C ALA A 146 -14.05 -23.87 -23.80
N LEU A 147 -13.58 -25.07 -23.41
CA LEU A 147 -13.69 -26.26 -24.26
C LEU A 147 -15.15 -26.67 -24.51
N ARG A 148 -16.03 -26.54 -23.50
CA ARG A 148 -17.47 -26.82 -23.65
C ARG A 148 -18.13 -25.81 -24.60
N ILE A 149 -17.82 -24.52 -24.45
CA ILE A 149 -18.33 -23.47 -25.34
C ILE A 149 -17.85 -23.69 -26.77
N ARG A 150 -16.57 -24.01 -26.99
CA ARG A 150 -16.05 -24.33 -28.34
C ARG A 150 -16.77 -25.52 -28.98
N LYS A 151 -17.00 -26.61 -28.23
CA LYS A 151 -17.78 -27.76 -28.73
C LYS A 151 -19.21 -27.38 -29.08
N HIS A 152 -19.83 -26.52 -28.29
CA HIS A 152 -21.18 -26.03 -28.56
C HIS A 152 -21.23 -25.14 -29.80
N ALA A 153 -20.26 -24.24 -29.96
CA ALA A 153 -20.12 -23.39 -31.14
C ALA A 153 -19.99 -24.22 -32.42
N HIS A 154 -19.11 -25.23 -32.45
CA HIS A 154 -18.98 -26.12 -33.61
C HIS A 154 -20.26 -26.91 -33.93
N ARG A 155 -21.04 -27.29 -32.90
CA ARG A 155 -22.32 -27.96 -33.10
C ARG A 155 -23.34 -27.01 -33.75
N LEU A 156 -23.39 -25.76 -33.31
CA LEU A 156 -24.26 -24.73 -33.89
C LEU A 156 -23.85 -24.40 -35.33
N GLU A 157 -22.55 -24.30 -35.62
CA GLU A 157 -22.03 -24.12 -36.98
C GLU A 157 -22.51 -25.25 -37.90
N ALA A 158 -22.37 -26.51 -37.48
CA ALA A 158 -22.84 -27.65 -38.25
C ALA A 158 -24.36 -27.60 -38.52
N GLN A 159 -25.15 -27.21 -37.52
CA GLN A 159 -26.60 -27.06 -37.67
C GLN A 159 -26.97 -25.91 -38.63
N LEU A 160 -26.25 -24.79 -38.58
CA LEU A 160 -26.45 -23.66 -39.51
C LEU A 160 -26.09 -24.05 -40.94
N TYR A 161 -24.99 -24.79 -41.15
CA TYR A 161 -24.64 -25.32 -42.47
C TYR A 161 -25.72 -26.26 -43.00
N GLU A 162 -26.20 -27.21 -42.19
CA GLU A 162 -27.27 -28.13 -42.58
C GLU A 162 -28.57 -27.39 -42.94
N ALA A 163 -28.98 -26.41 -42.12
CA ALA A 163 -30.15 -25.59 -42.39
C ALA A 163 -29.99 -24.78 -43.69
N ARG A 164 -28.81 -24.21 -43.94
CA ARG A 164 -28.51 -23.45 -45.16
C ARG A 164 -28.57 -24.33 -46.41
N VAL A 165 -28.05 -25.57 -46.33
CA VAL A 165 -28.16 -26.54 -47.41
C VAL A 165 -29.61 -26.90 -47.68
N LYS A 166 -30.39 -27.22 -46.63
CA LYS A 166 -31.83 -27.52 -46.76
C LYS A 166 -32.62 -26.36 -47.37
N ILE A 167 -32.38 -25.12 -46.93
CA ILE A 167 -33.01 -23.93 -47.53
C ILE A 167 -32.65 -23.82 -49.02
N GLY A 168 -31.38 -24.05 -49.38
CA GLY A 168 -30.94 -24.06 -50.78
C GLY A 168 -31.56 -25.19 -51.62
N GLU A 169 -31.84 -26.35 -51.01
CA GLU A 169 -32.56 -27.45 -51.66
C GLU A 169 -34.04 -27.12 -51.84
N TYR A 170 -34.70 -26.56 -50.82
CA TYR A 170 -36.09 -26.10 -50.92
C TYR A 170 -36.26 -24.97 -51.94
N SER A 171 -35.34 -24.00 -52.00
CA SER A 171 -35.40 -22.93 -53.00
C SER A 171 -35.22 -23.46 -54.43
N ARG A 172 -34.27 -24.39 -54.65
CA ARG A 172 -34.14 -25.08 -55.95
C ARG A 172 -35.39 -25.89 -56.30
N ALA A 173 -35.99 -26.58 -55.34
CA ALA A 173 -37.20 -27.37 -55.56
C ALA A 173 -38.43 -26.50 -55.88
N LEU A 174 -38.46 -25.27 -55.36
CA LEU A 174 -39.49 -24.26 -55.65
C LEU A 174 -39.25 -23.51 -56.98
N GLY A 175 -38.16 -23.79 -57.68
CA GLY A 175 -37.85 -23.15 -58.97
C GLY A 175 -37.55 -21.66 -58.85
N SER A 176 -37.21 -21.15 -57.66
CA SER A 176 -36.74 -19.77 -57.54
C SER A 176 -35.32 -19.69 -58.05
N GLU A 177 -35.18 -19.10 -59.24
CA GLU A 177 -33.93 -18.60 -59.77
C GLU A 177 -33.26 -17.74 -58.68
N PRO A 178 -31.94 -17.88 -58.43
CA PRO A 178 -31.30 -17.12 -57.37
C PRO A 178 -31.42 -15.65 -57.72
N VAL A 179 -32.31 -14.95 -57.02
CA VAL A 179 -32.30 -13.50 -56.93
C VAL A 179 -30.90 -13.19 -56.41
N ALA A 180 -30.04 -12.73 -57.33
CA ALA A 180 -28.77 -12.13 -57.00
C ALA A 180 -29.06 -11.19 -55.85
N ALA A 181 -28.35 -11.38 -54.73
CA ALA A 181 -28.52 -10.58 -53.54
C ALA A 181 -28.70 -9.12 -53.96
N GLU A 182 -29.95 -8.66 -53.93
CA GLU A 182 -30.24 -7.25 -53.90
C GLU A 182 -29.51 -6.83 -52.65
N GLU A 183 -28.46 -6.04 -52.88
CA GLU A 183 -27.79 -5.21 -51.90
C GLU A 183 -28.92 -4.67 -51.02
N GLU A 184 -29.10 -5.29 -49.85
CA GLU A 184 -30.07 -4.87 -48.85
C GLU A 184 -29.72 -3.42 -48.61
N ALA A 185 -30.51 -2.53 -49.23
CA ALA A 185 -30.47 -1.13 -48.92
C ALA A 185 -30.68 -1.07 -47.41
N GLU A 186 -29.63 -0.67 -46.69
CA GLU A 186 -29.69 -0.47 -45.25
C GLU A 186 -30.98 0.30 -44.98
N PRO A 187 -31.90 -0.24 -44.14
CA PRO A 187 -33.05 0.54 -43.77
C PRO A 187 -32.51 1.86 -43.21
N GLU A 188 -33.00 2.98 -43.74
CA GLU A 188 -32.72 4.33 -43.27
C GLU A 188 -33.25 4.44 -41.83
N THR A 189 -32.52 3.83 -40.90
CA THR A 189 -32.81 3.89 -39.48
C THR A 189 -32.43 5.29 -39.05
N ASP A 190 -33.41 6.04 -38.54
CA ASP A 190 -33.15 7.18 -37.66
C ASP A 190 -31.98 6.82 -36.76
N HIS A 191 -30.80 7.41 -37.01
CA HIS A 191 -29.58 7.05 -36.31
C HIS A 191 -29.77 7.40 -34.84
N LEU A 192 -30.07 6.40 -34.01
CA LEU A 192 -30.19 6.56 -32.57
C LEU A 192 -28.84 7.03 -32.03
N VAL A 193 -28.75 8.31 -31.67
CA VAL A 193 -27.58 8.85 -30.97
C VAL A 193 -27.80 8.66 -29.48
N VAL A 194 -26.88 7.95 -28.83
CA VAL A 194 -27.00 7.61 -27.40
C VAL A 194 -26.38 8.74 -26.56
N PRO A 195 -27.16 9.47 -25.75
CA PRO A 195 -26.61 10.48 -24.85
C PRO A 195 -25.94 9.80 -23.65
N VAL A 196 -24.64 10.05 -23.48
CA VAL A 196 -23.84 9.48 -22.39
C VAL A 196 -23.15 10.60 -21.61
N VAL A 197 -23.29 10.56 -20.29
CA VAL A 197 -22.57 11.44 -19.38
C VAL A 197 -21.28 10.74 -18.97
N TRP A 198 -20.14 11.42 -19.14
CA TRP A 198 -18.84 10.84 -18.81
C TRP A 198 -18.20 11.49 -17.58
N ARG A 199 -17.40 10.70 -16.86
CA ARG A 199 -16.54 11.15 -15.74
C ARG A 199 -15.24 10.38 -15.73
N VAL A 200 -14.14 11.06 -15.44
CA VAL A 200 -12.85 10.42 -15.18
C VAL A 200 -12.73 10.12 -13.69
N PHE A 201 -12.24 8.93 -13.36
CA PHE A 201 -11.87 8.56 -11.99
C PHE A 201 -10.55 7.79 -11.97
N GLU A 202 -9.88 7.78 -10.82
CA GLU A 202 -8.60 7.11 -10.63
C GLU A 202 -8.77 5.93 -9.66
N GLU A 203 -8.29 4.76 -10.05
CA GLU A 203 -8.34 3.54 -9.25
C GLU A 203 -7.08 2.70 -9.52
N ASN A 204 -6.33 2.35 -8.46
CA ASN A 204 -5.07 1.60 -8.52
C ASN A 204 -3.99 2.25 -9.42
N GLU A 205 -3.79 3.57 -9.30
CA GLU A 205 -2.86 4.36 -10.14
C GLU A 205 -3.20 4.32 -11.65
N LEU A 206 -4.38 3.80 -12.01
CA LEU A 206 -4.91 3.76 -13.36
C LEU A 206 -6.12 4.68 -13.47
N GLN A 207 -6.19 5.42 -14.56
CA GLN A 207 -7.30 6.31 -14.85
C GLN A 207 -8.35 5.61 -15.73
N TRP A 208 -9.60 5.79 -15.36
CA TRP A 208 -10.75 5.11 -15.94
C TRP A 208 -11.83 6.12 -16.33
N LEU A 209 -12.48 5.87 -17.46
CA LEU A 209 -13.62 6.64 -17.92
C LEU A 209 -14.90 5.91 -17.53
N ARG A 210 -15.72 6.53 -16.67
CA ARG A 210 -17.08 6.08 -16.38
C ARG A 210 -18.05 6.75 -17.33
N LEU A 211 -18.92 5.95 -17.93
CA LEU A 211 -19.92 6.33 -18.92
C LEU A 211 -21.30 5.96 -18.38
N GLU A 212 -22.14 6.95 -18.14
CA GLU A 212 -23.49 6.80 -17.61
C GLU A 212 -24.50 7.21 -18.69
N SER A 213 -25.34 6.27 -19.14
CA SER A 213 -26.48 6.60 -20.00
C SER A 213 -27.71 7.01 -19.18
N ALA A 214 -28.53 7.88 -19.75
CA ALA A 214 -29.85 8.21 -19.21
C ALA A 214 -30.94 7.49 -20.02
N GLY A 215 -31.53 6.44 -19.46
CA GLY A 215 -32.73 5.80 -20.02
C GLY A 215 -32.50 4.78 -21.15
N ILE A 216 -31.26 4.55 -21.59
CA ILE A 216 -30.91 3.52 -22.59
C ILE A 216 -29.98 2.51 -21.93
N ALA A 217 -30.34 1.22 -21.97
CA ALA A 217 -29.50 0.15 -21.42
C ALA A 217 -28.34 -0.17 -22.38
N LEU A 218 -27.13 0.20 -21.98
CA LEU A 218 -25.91 -0.06 -22.74
C LEU A 218 -25.32 -1.42 -22.36
N SER A 219 -25.06 -2.25 -23.36
CA SER A 219 -24.39 -3.53 -23.16
C SER A 219 -22.87 -3.39 -23.11
N GLN A 220 -22.30 -2.56 -23.99
CA GLN A 220 -20.86 -2.29 -24.12
C GLN A 220 -20.63 -0.91 -24.74
N VAL A 221 -19.44 -0.34 -24.54
CA VAL A 221 -18.97 0.85 -25.26
C VAL A 221 -17.60 0.55 -25.85
N ARG A 222 -17.37 1.01 -27.09
CA ARG A 222 -16.07 0.95 -27.76
C ARG A 222 -15.62 2.33 -28.20
N LEU A 223 -14.30 2.47 -28.27
CA LEU A 223 -13.59 3.64 -28.74
C LEU A 223 -12.86 3.28 -30.04
N LEU A 224 -13.11 4.06 -31.09
CA LEU A 224 -12.48 3.92 -32.39
C LEU A 224 -11.53 5.09 -32.66
N ASN A 225 -10.46 4.81 -33.41
CA ASN A 225 -9.61 5.84 -34.02
C ASN A 225 -10.28 6.40 -35.29
N SER A 226 -9.70 7.47 -35.84
CA SER A 226 -9.95 8.02 -37.17
C SER A 226 -9.97 6.99 -38.30
N ALA A 227 -9.17 5.92 -38.18
CA ALA A 227 -9.15 4.79 -39.11
C ALA A 227 -10.26 3.74 -38.89
N ARG A 228 -11.25 4.03 -38.01
CA ARG A 228 -12.31 3.10 -37.57
C ARG A 228 -11.78 1.79 -36.94
N THR A 229 -10.55 1.80 -36.44
CA THR A 229 -9.97 0.69 -35.70
C THR A 229 -10.31 0.81 -34.21
N VAL A 230 -10.72 -0.28 -33.58
CA VAL A 230 -11.07 -0.29 -32.16
C VAL A 230 -9.81 -0.19 -31.30
N ILE A 231 -9.71 0.84 -30.46
CA ILE A 231 -8.57 1.08 -29.55
C ILE A 231 -8.89 0.61 -28.12
N ALA A 232 -10.16 0.72 -27.70
CA ALA A 232 -10.58 0.27 -26.37
C ALA A 232 -12.04 -0.21 -26.40
N ILE A 233 -12.36 -1.20 -25.56
CA ILE A 233 -13.72 -1.74 -25.37
C ILE A 233 -13.97 -1.89 -23.86
N SER A 234 -15.16 -1.51 -23.40
CA SER A 234 -15.57 -1.66 -22.01
C SER A 234 -15.84 -3.13 -21.69
N ALA A 235 -15.81 -3.48 -20.40
CA ALA A 235 -16.38 -4.76 -19.98
C ALA A 235 -17.87 -4.82 -20.39
N LYS A 236 -18.38 -6.03 -20.66
CA LYS A 236 -19.81 -6.25 -20.87
C LYS A 236 -20.56 -5.93 -19.58
N ALA A 237 -21.69 -5.23 -19.66
CA ALA A 237 -22.58 -5.07 -18.52
C ALA A 237 -23.01 -6.45 -18.01
N ILE A 238 -22.73 -6.73 -16.73
CA ILE A 238 -23.20 -7.94 -16.04
C ILE A 238 -24.51 -7.54 -15.37
N ASP A 239 -25.63 -8.04 -15.91
CA ASP A 239 -27.01 -7.75 -15.51
C ASP A 239 -27.42 -6.26 -15.49
N PRO A 240 -28.17 -5.77 -16.50
CA PRO A 240 -28.84 -4.48 -16.44
C PRO A 240 -30.09 -4.59 -15.53
N ALA A 241 -29.89 -4.87 -14.24
CA ALA A 241 -31.00 -4.96 -13.28
C ALA A 241 -31.78 -3.63 -13.17
N ASP A 242 -31.12 -2.50 -13.49
CA ASP A 242 -31.72 -1.19 -13.68
C ASP A 242 -31.64 -0.78 -15.17
N ALA A 243 -32.66 -1.13 -15.95
CA ALA A 243 -32.80 -0.77 -17.37
C ALA A 243 -32.79 0.76 -17.64
N THR A 244 -32.81 1.59 -16.59
CA THR A 244 -32.89 3.05 -16.68
C THR A 244 -31.56 3.77 -16.55
N ARG A 245 -30.51 3.13 -16.00
CA ARG A 245 -29.16 3.71 -15.83
C ARG A 245 -28.09 2.63 -15.91
N SER A 246 -27.53 2.40 -17.10
CA SER A 246 -26.32 1.58 -17.24
C SER A 246 -25.08 2.45 -17.04
N SER A 247 -24.23 2.08 -16.09
CA SER A 247 -22.89 2.66 -15.92
C SER A 247 -21.83 1.68 -16.41
N LEU A 248 -21.03 2.09 -17.39
CA LEU A 248 -19.92 1.31 -17.93
C LEU A 248 -18.58 1.98 -17.61
N VAL A 249 -17.53 1.18 -17.51
CA VAL A 249 -16.17 1.65 -17.24
C VAL A 249 -15.26 1.21 -18.39
N LEU A 250 -14.50 2.18 -18.92
CA LEU A 250 -13.59 2.00 -20.04
C LEU A 250 -12.22 2.54 -19.67
N ARG A 251 -11.16 1.76 -19.93
CA ARG A 251 -9.78 2.26 -19.91
C ARG A 251 -9.50 2.98 -21.22
N VAL A 252 -9.03 4.22 -21.13
CA VAL A 252 -8.85 5.10 -22.28
C VAL A 252 -7.38 5.52 -22.38
N PRO A 253 -6.80 5.63 -23.60
CA PRO A 253 -5.46 6.18 -23.79
C PRO A 253 -5.33 7.64 -23.33
N ASP A 254 -4.14 8.06 -22.90
CA ASP A 254 -3.89 9.41 -22.37
C ASP A 254 -4.23 10.52 -23.36
N GLU A 255 -4.01 10.29 -24.66
CA GLU A 255 -4.31 11.26 -25.73
C GLU A 255 -5.81 11.61 -25.78
N VAL A 256 -6.66 10.59 -25.63
CA VAL A 256 -8.12 10.74 -25.68
C VAL A 256 -8.61 11.41 -24.40
N ARG A 257 -7.96 11.15 -23.25
CA ARG A 257 -8.24 11.84 -21.99
C ARG A 257 -7.93 13.33 -22.09
N VAL A 258 -6.75 13.69 -22.57
CA VAL A 258 -6.37 15.10 -22.74
C VAL A 258 -7.36 15.80 -23.67
N ALA A 259 -7.76 15.15 -24.76
CA ALA A 259 -8.77 15.66 -25.68
C ALA A 259 -10.15 15.84 -25.02
N LEU A 260 -10.59 14.90 -24.18
CA LEU A 260 -11.85 14.99 -23.43
C LEU A 260 -11.83 16.09 -22.35
N GLU A 261 -10.74 16.22 -21.60
CA GLU A 261 -10.60 17.21 -20.53
C GLU A 261 -10.54 18.64 -21.05
N HIS A 262 -9.85 18.86 -22.17
CA HIS A 262 -9.63 20.19 -22.76
C HIS A 262 -10.64 20.55 -23.84
N GLN A 263 -11.63 19.68 -24.11
CA GLN A 263 -12.55 19.81 -25.25
C GLN A 263 -11.82 20.17 -26.55
N ALA A 264 -10.65 19.56 -26.75
CA ALA A 264 -9.78 19.90 -27.87
C ALA A 264 -10.37 19.40 -29.19
N ASP A 265 -10.09 20.10 -30.30
CA ASP A 265 -10.49 19.66 -31.65
C ASP A 265 -9.98 18.24 -31.99
N ASP A 266 -8.92 17.80 -31.32
CA ASP A 266 -8.38 16.44 -31.40
C ASP A 266 -9.37 15.35 -30.99
N LEU A 267 -10.41 15.67 -30.22
CA LEU A 267 -11.48 14.71 -29.87
C LEU A 267 -12.22 14.21 -31.12
N ARG A 268 -12.28 15.02 -32.19
CA ARG A 268 -12.91 14.63 -33.47
C ARG A 268 -12.19 13.48 -34.17
N LYS A 269 -10.95 13.17 -33.77
CA LYS A 269 -10.19 12.03 -34.27
C LYS A 269 -10.65 10.70 -33.67
N PHE A 270 -11.49 10.75 -32.64
CA PHE A 270 -11.97 9.58 -31.92
C PHE A 270 -13.48 9.48 -32.03
N THR A 271 -13.98 8.26 -32.17
CA THR A 271 -15.42 8.00 -32.24
C THR A 271 -15.81 7.05 -31.12
N PHE A 272 -16.84 7.42 -30.36
CA PHE A 272 -17.40 6.58 -29.31
C PHE A 272 -18.70 5.95 -29.83
N GLU A 273 -18.81 4.64 -29.67
CA GLU A 273 -19.99 3.88 -30.04
C GLU A 273 -20.43 3.00 -28.88
N ALA A 274 -21.74 2.90 -28.67
CA ALA A 274 -22.33 2.06 -27.65
C ALA A 274 -23.18 0.96 -28.29
N LEU A 275 -23.13 -0.22 -27.69
CA LEU A 275 -23.91 -1.38 -28.11
C LEU A 275 -25.28 -1.32 -27.42
N VAL A 276 -26.32 -1.13 -28.22
CA VAL A 276 -27.73 -1.10 -27.81
C VAL A 276 -28.46 -2.15 -28.66
N ASP A 277 -29.12 -3.11 -28.03
CA ASP A 277 -29.88 -4.18 -28.70
C ASP A 277 -29.13 -4.82 -29.91
N ASP A 278 -27.86 -5.17 -29.68
CA ASP A 278 -26.91 -5.75 -30.66
C ASP A 278 -26.50 -4.85 -31.84
N VAL A 279 -26.87 -3.56 -31.83
CA VAL A 279 -26.45 -2.55 -32.82
C VAL A 279 -25.47 -1.55 -32.20
N TRP A 280 -24.41 -1.22 -32.94
CA TRP A 280 -23.47 -0.16 -32.54
C TRP A 280 -24.01 1.21 -32.95
N CYS A 281 -24.36 2.01 -31.96
CA CYS A 281 -24.92 3.34 -32.13
C CYS A 281 -23.88 4.41 -31.76
N PRO A 282 -23.82 5.55 -32.48
CA PRO A 282 -22.95 6.67 -32.13
C PRO A 282 -23.33 7.27 -30.76
N VAL A 283 -22.32 7.72 -30.01
CA VAL A 283 -22.49 8.28 -28.67
C VAL A 283 -22.30 9.80 -28.69
N GLU A 284 -23.26 10.53 -28.14
CA GLU A 284 -23.10 11.95 -27.80
C GLU A 284 -22.60 12.05 -26.36
N MET A 285 -21.37 12.56 -26.19
CA MET A 285 -20.72 12.67 -24.89
C MET A 285 -21.01 14.04 -24.24
N ARG A 286 -21.51 14.02 -23.01
CA ARG A 286 -21.65 15.22 -22.17
C ARG A 286 -20.80 15.09 -20.91
N ASP A 287 -20.06 16.13 -20.57
CA ASP A 287 -19.29 16.15 -19.34
C ASP A 287 -20.24 16.20 -18.13
N ALA A 288 -20.01 15.38 -17.11
CA ALA A 288 -20.81 15.46 -15.89
C ALA A 288 -20.65 16.80 -15.16
N ARG A 289 -19.53 17.51 -15.37
CA ARG A 289 -19.29 18.86 -14.83
C ARG A 289 -20.27 19.90 -15.40
N ASP A 290 -20.80 19.66 -16.60
CA ASP A 290 -21.77 20.55 -17.27
C ASP A 290 -23.22 20.38 -16.76
N ARG A 291 -23.47 19.52 -15.76
CA ARG A 291 -24.81 19.40 -15.13
C ARG A 291 -25.28 20.67 -14.37
N GLY A 292 -24.51 21.76 -14.39
CA GLY A 292 -24.71 22.97 -13.59
C GLY A 292 -24.95 24.29 -14.36
N THR A 293 -25.22 24.27 -15.66
CA THR A 293 -25.69 25.46 -16.41
C THR A 293 -27.02 25.21 -17.11
N SER A 294 -27.88 24.36 -16.53
CA SER A 294 -29.30 24.51 -16.80
C SER A 294 -29.72 25.85 -16.22
N LYS A 295 -30.19 26.77 -17.08
CA LYS A 295 -30.96 27.96 -16.69
C LYS A 295 -31.72 27.66 -15.41
N THR A 296 -31.39 28.39 -14.34
CA THR A 296 -32.26 28.52 -13.18
C THR A 296 -33.51 29.25 -13.67
N GLU A 297 -34.44 28.50 -14.28
CA GLU A 297 -35.82 28.94 -14.37
C GLU A 297 -36.37 28.86 -12.95
N ASP A 298 -36.21 29.98 -12.24
CA ASP A 298 -37.04 30.26 -11.08
C ASP A 298 -38.51 30.24 -11.52
N LYS A 299 -39.43 29.79 -10.65
CA LYS A 299 -40.85 29.46 -10.96
C LYS A 299 -41.71 30.65 -11.42
N ARG A 300 -41.09 31.74 -11.87
CA ARG A 300 -41.70 32.97 -12.42
C ARG A 300 -41.06 33.44 -13.73
N GLY A 301 -40.45 32.54 -14.50
CA GLY A 301 -40.29 32.69 -15.96
C GLY A 301 -39.64 34.00 -16.43
N ARG A 302 -38.56 34.45 -15.78
CA ARG A 302 -37.74 35.56 -16.29
C ARG A 302 -36.28 35.15 -16.39
N VAL A 303 -35.77 35.24 -17.63
CA VAL A 303 -34.39 34.97 -18.01
C VAL A 303 -33.54 36.18 -17.62
N TRP A 304 -32.53 35.98 -16.77
CA TRP A 304 -31.52 36.99 -16.46
C TRP A 304 -30.36 36.85 -17.45
N ARG A 305 -29.99 37.92 -18.17
CA ARG A 305 -28.79 37.99 -19.01
C ARG A 305 -27.75 38.87 -18.32
N PRO A 306 -26.52 38.38 -18.07
CA PRO A 306 -25.43 39.19 -17.53
C PRO A 306 -24.70 39.90 -18.67
N GLU A 307 -25.33 40.90 -19.29
CA GLU A 307 -24.67 41.87 -20.16
C GLU A 307 -25.24 43.24 -19.82
N ASP A 308 -24.73 43.84 -18.72
CA ASP A 308 -24.87 45.26 -18.37
C ASP A 308 -23.95 45.57 -17.16
N GLN A 309 -22.65 45.25 -17.30
CA GLN A 309 -21.60 45.84 -16.46
C GLN A 309 -20.40 46.19 -17.33
N GLY A 310 -20.62 47.11 -18.27
CA GLY A 310 -19.59 47.89 -18.92
C GLY A 310 -20.04 49.35 -18.89
N GLU A 311 -19.16 50.23 -18.43
CA GLU A 311 -19.29 51.70 -18.51
C GLU A 311 -20.15 52.41 -17.46
N LYS A 312 -19.52 52.73 -16.31
CA LYS A 312 -19.59 54.10 -15.76
C LYS A 312 -18.20 54.54 -15.28
N THR A 313 -17.67 55.48 -16.04
CA THR A 313 -16.55 56.36 -15.77
C THR A 313 -16.64 57.00 -14.38
N LEU A 314 -15.52 56.98 -13.64
CA LEU A 314 -15.31 57.89 -12.52
C LEU A 314 -14.52 59.09 -13.01
N ILE A 315 -15.14 60.25 -12.81
CA ILE A 315 -14.52 61.57 -12.83
C ILE A 315 -13.53 61.68 -11.66
N ALA A 316 -12.32 62.11 -11.97
CA ALA A 316 -11.55 63.07 -11.19
C ALA A 316 -10.74 63.92 -12.18
#